data_AF-A0A3N5JFG6-F1
#
_entry.id   AF-A0A3N5JFG6-F1
#
_cell.length_a   1.000
_cell.length_b   1.000
_cell.length_c   1.000
_cell.angle_alpha   90.00
_cell.angle_beta   90.00
_cell.angle_gamma   90.00
#
_symmetry.space_group_name_H-M   'P 1'
#
loop_
_entity.id
_entity.type
_entity.pdbx_description
1 polymer ?
#
loop_
_entity_poly.entity_id
_entity_poly.type
_entity_poly.pdbx_seq_one_letter_code
_entity_poly.pdbx_strand_id
1 'polypeptide(L)'
;MILARDGPGPRRFELQDEWLRCDSPSARAYHTLWSLDLGRQLKGPDAVGGLDFLEESNMVSTWLAVRPRDEVTLSLLQQRLNDLGTGIRVVTDYAR
;
A
#
# COMPACT_ATOMS: atom_id res chain seq x y z
N MET A 1 -3.77 26.71 8.10
CA MET A 1 -4.71 26.32 9.18
C MET A 1 -5.96 27.17 9.01
N ILE A 2 -7.06 26.60 8.51
CA ILE A 2 -8.37 27.25 8.45
C ILE A 2 -9.37 26.26 9.05
N LEU A 3 -10.08 26.71 10.08
CA LEU A 3 -11.19 26.02 10.73
C LEU A 3 -12.51 26.56 10.17
N ALA A 4 -13.41 25.68 9.74
CA ALA A 4 -14.85 25.69 10.03
C ALA A 4 -15.57 24.70 9.10
N ARG A 5 -16.39 23.79 9.66
CA ARG A 5 -17.84 23.75 9.42
C ARG A 5 -18.57 22.75 10.34
N ASP A 6 -19.75 23.20 10.75
CA ASP A 6 -20.80 22.57 11.56
C ASP A 6 -21.18 21.12 11.20
N GLY A 7 -21.46 20.35 12.26
CA GLY A 7 -21.80 18.92 12.30
C GLY A 7 -21.07 18.29 13.50
N PRO A 8 -21.52 17.19 14.13
CA PRO A 8 -20.61 16.42 14.98
C PRO A 8 -19.46 16.02 14.06
N GLY A 9 -18.35 16.74 14.16
CA GLY A 9 -17.17 16.48 13.35
C GLY A 9 -16.83 15.00 13.47
N PRO A 10 -16.37 14.36 12.39
CA PRO A 10 -16.14 12.93 12.38
C PRO A 10 -15.36 12.58 13.64
N ARG A 11 -15.90 11.60 14.39
CA ARG A 11 -15.32 11.22 15.68
C ARG A 11 -13.86 10.86 15.41
N ARG A 12 -12.97 11.15 16.35
CA ARG A 12 -11.52 10.92 16.17
C ARG A 12 -11.17 9.54 15.62
N PHE A 13 -12.00 8.53 15.91
CA PHE A 13 -11.93 7.16 15.37
C PHE A 13 -12.32 7.04 13.88
N GLU A 14 -13.36 7.75 13.43
CA GLU A 14 -13.79 7.78 12.02
C GLU A 14 -12.72 8.46 11.14
N LEU A 15 -12.11 9.54 11.64
CA LEU A 15 -10.96 10.19 10.98
C LEU A 15 -9.72 9.29 10.91
N GLN A 16 -9.51 8.46 11.93
CA GLN A 16 -8.37 7.56 12.00
C GLN A 16 -8.51 6.39 11.03
N ASP A 17 -9.72 5.87 10.87
CA ASP A 17 -10.05 4.83 9.88
C ASP A 17 -9.94 5.32 8.45
N GLU A 18 -10.47 6.50 8.17
CA GLU A 18 -10.33 7.12 6.84
C GLU A 18 -8.86 7.36 6.51
N TRP A 19 -8.09 7.88 7.46
CA TRP A 19 -6.65 8.06 7.28
C TRP A 19 -5.93 6.72 7.05
N LEU A 20 -6.27 5.66 7.80
CA LEU A 20 -5.66 4.34 7.65
C LEU A 20 -5.94 3.70 6.28
N ARG A 21 -7.08 4.00 5.67
CA ARG A 21 -7.50 3.49 4.35
C ARG A 21 -7.02 4.33 3.16
N CYS A 22 -6.78 5.63 3.36
CA CYS A 22 -6.49 6.56 2.27
C CYS A 22 -5.06 7.12 2.32
N ASP A 23 -4.64 7.61 3.48
CA ASP A 23 -3.48 8.49 3.60
C ASP A 23 -2.28 7.86 4.33
N SER A 24 -2.50 6.73 5.02
CA SER A 24 -1.43 6.01 5.69
C SER A 24 -0.35 5.56 4.70
N PRO A 25 0.93 5.49 5.10
CA PRO A 25 1.99 5.02 4.21
C PRO A 25 1.67 3.68 3.55
N SER A 26 1.05 2.77 4.29
CA SER A 26 0.62 1.46 3.81
C SER A 26 -0.52 1.56 2.79
N ALA A 27 -1.53 2.40 3.04
CA ALA A 27 -2.61 2.64 2.08
C ALA A 27 -2.10 3.31 0.80
N ARG A 28 -1.21 4.29 0.93
CA ARG A 28 -0.59 4.93 -0.24
C ARG A 28 0.20 3.93 -1.07
N ALA A 29 0.98 3.05 -0.43
CA ALA A 29 1.69 1.98 -1.12
C ALA A 29 0.72 1.00 -1.79
N TYR A 30 -0.36 0.61 -1.10
CA TYR A 30 -1.43 -0.23 -1.65
C TYR A 30 -2.02 0.40 -2.92
N HIS A 31 -2.53 1.63 -2.84
CA HIS A 31 -3.19 2.31 -3.97
C HIS A 31 -2.22 2.54 -5.13
N THR A 32 -0.98 2.93 -4.83
CA THR A 32 0.05 3.13 -5.85
C THR A 32 0.32 1.83 -6.60
N LEU A 33 0.67 0.75 -5.88
CA LEU A 33 0.99 -0.54 -6.51
C LEU A 33 -0.21 -1.19 -7.18
N TRP A 34 -1.42 -0.98 -6.64
CA TRP A 34 -2.66 -1.46 -7.24
C TRP A 34 -2.97 -0.79 -8.57
N SER A 35 -2.67 0.51 -8.69
CA SER A 35 -2.88 1.28 -9.92
C SER A 35 -1.85 1.00 -11.02
N LEU A 36 -0.70 0.40 -10.68
CA LEU A 36 0.38 0.14 -11.61
C LEU A 36 0.19 -1.19 -12.34
N ASP A 37 0.59 -1.23 -13.62
CA ASP A 37 0.71 -2.48 -14.36
C ASP A 37 2.00 -3.22 -13.97
N LEU A 38 1.93 -3.94 -12.86
CA LEU A 38 3.03 -4.75 -12.32
C LEU A 38 3.41 -5.95 -13.23
N GLY A 39 2.62 -6.21 -14.27
CA GLY A 39 2.90 -7.26 -15.24
C GLY A 39 2.75 -8.69 -14.70
N ARG A 40 2.91 -9.66 -15.60
CA ARG A 40 2.63 -11.08 -15.34
C ARG A 40 3.59 -11.74 -14.36
N GLN A 41 4.76 -11.15 -14.13
CA GLN A 41 5.77 -11.68 -13.20
C GLN A 41 5.40 -11.49 -11.74
N LEU A 42 4.58 -10.48 -11.43
CA LEU A 42 4.13 -10.13 -10.08
C LEU A 42 2.63 -10.35 -9.89
N LYS A 43 1.87 -10.56 -10.97
CA LYS A 43 0.41 -10.76 -10.96
C LYS A 43 -0.02 -11.82 -11.99
N GLY A 44 -0.58 -12.92 -11.50
CA GLY A 44 -1.12 -14.00 -12.36
C GLY A 44 -0.82 -15.40 -11.82
N PRO A 45 -1.40 -16.44 -12.45
CA PRO A 45 -1.20 -17.83 -12.02
C PRO A 45 0.25 -18.32 -12.21
N ASP A 46 1.00 -17.72 -13.15
CA ASP A 46 2.40 -18.05 -13.45
C ASP A 46 3.39 -17.03 -12.86
N ALA A 47 2.96 -16.22 -11.89
CA ALA A 47 3.81 -15.17 -11.32
C ALA A 47 4.97 -15.79 -10.53
N VAL A 48 6.18 -15.30 -10.78
CA VAL A 48 7.43 -15.77 -10.13
C VAL A 48 7.55 -15.19 -8.72
N GLY A 49 7.04 -13.97 -8.52
CA GLY A 49 6.84 -13.37 -7.20
C GLY A 49 5.37 -13.02 -6.97
N GLY A 50 5.05 -12.50 -5.80
CA GLY A 50 3.66 -12.13 -5.46
C GLY A 50 3.57 -11.00 -4.45
N LEU A 51 2.72 -10.02 -4.76
CA LEU A 51 2.28 -9.02 -3.79
C LEU A 51 0.90 -9.40 -3.26
N ASP A 52 0.82 -9.58 -1.95
CA ASP A 52 -0.43 -9.79 -1.25
C ASP A 52 -0.98 -8.42 -0.86
N PHE A 53 -2.08 -8.04 -1.52
CA PHE A 53 -2.86 -6.85 -1.23
C PHE A 53 -3.88 -7.20 -0.14
N LEU A 54 -3.67 -6.67 1.05
CA LEU A 54 -4.43 -7.00 2.25
C LEU A 54 -5.31 -5.82 2.66
N GLU A 55 -6.59 -6.10 2.86
CA GLU A 55 -7.51 -5.25 3.62
C GLU A 55 -7.76 -5.96 4.95
N GLU A 56 -7.18 -5.44 6.02
CA GLU A 56 -7.28 -6.04 7.35
C GLU A 56 -8.12 -5.13 8.24
N SER A 57 -8.96 -5.74 9.06
CA SER A 57 -9.81 -5.04 10.02
C SER A 57 -9.67 -5.65 11.40
N ASN A 58 -9.50 -4.81 12.41
CA ASN A 58 -9.64 -5.19 13.81
C ASN A 58 -10.91 -4.56 14.40
N MET A 59 -11.16 -4.78 15.70
CA MET A 59 -12.34 -4.23 16.39
C MET A 59 -12.41 -2.69 16.43
N VAL A 60 -11.33 -2.01 16.04
CA VAL A 60 -11.16 -0.57 16.20
C VAL A 60 -10.98 0.14 14.86
N SER A 61 -10.48 -0.55 13.83
CA SER A 61 -10.05 0.07 12.59
C SER A 61 -9.87 -0.91 11.44
N THR A 62 -9.92 -0.39 10.22
CA THR A 62 -9.54 -1.11 9.00
C THR A 62 -8.37 -0.39 8.34
N TRP A 63 -7.37 -1.14 7.89
CA TRP A 63 -6.22 -0.61 7.17
C TRP A 63 -5.91 -1.42 5.92
N LEU A 64 -5.31 -0.72 4.94
CA LEU A 64 -4.81 -1.33 3.72
C LEU A 64 -3.30 -1.51 3.83
N ALA A 65 -2.82 -2.67 3.40
CA ALA A 65 -1.40 -2.97 3.35
C ALA A 65 -1.06 -3.83 2.13
N VAL A 66 0.18 -3.69 1.66
CA VAL A 66 0.73 -4.54 0.62
C VAL A 66 1.96 -5.23 1.18
N ARG A 67 2.05 -6.54 0.98
CA ARG A 67 3.18 -7.34 1.46
C ARG A 67 3.79 -8.13 0.31
N PRO A 68 5.12 -8.09 0.15
CA PRO A 68 5.79 -9.05 -0.72
C PRO A 68 5.74 -10.43 -0.08
N ARG A 69 5.56 -11.47 -0.91
CA ARG A 69 5.60 -12.86 -0.45
C ARG A 69 7.01 -13.35 -0.13
N ASP A 70 8.01 -12.77 -0.79
CA ASP A 70 9.41 -13.19 -0.72
C ASP A 70 10.37 -12.06 -1.16
N GLU A 71 11.68 -12.23 -0.92
CA GLU A 71 12.70 -11.24 -1.31
C GLU A 71 12.87 -11.12 -2.84
N VAL A 72 12.57 -12.19 -3.59
CA VAL A 72 12.62 -12.17 -5.06
C VAL A 72 11.54 -11.23 -5.60
N THR A 73 10.36 -11.23 -5.00
CA THR A 73 9.26 -10.31 -5.29
C THR A 73 9.70 -8.86 -5.14
N LEU A 74 10.47 -8.53 -4.11
CA LEU A 74 10.98 -7.16 -3.89
C LEU A 74 11.93 -6.73 -5.02
N SER A 75 12.80 -7.63 -5.46
CA SER A 75 13.74 -7.38 -6.55
C SER A 75 13.02 -7.20 -7.89
N LEU A 76 12.05 -8.08 -8.19
CA LEU A 76 11.19 -7.98 -9.37
C LEU A 76 10.33 -6.71 -9.35
N LEU A 77 9.79 -6.35 -8.19
CA LEU A 77 9.04 -5.12 -8.00
C LEU A 77 9.91 -3.89 -8.28
N GLN A 78 11.13 -3.83 -7.74
CA GLN A 78 12.04 -2.73 -8.01
C GLN A 78 12.37 -2.62 -9.50
N GLN A 79 12.65 -3.74 -10.16
CA GLN A 79 12.89 -3.77 -11.61
C GLN A 79 11.67 -3.24 -12.37
N ARG A 80 10.48 -3.73 -12.06
CA ARG A 80 9.25 -3.29 -12.74
C ARG A 80 8.93 -1.82 -12.51
N LEU A 81 9.15 -1.31 -11.30
CA LEU A 81 8.97 0.10 -10.99
C LEU A 81 9.94 1.00 -11.76
N ASN A 82 11.16 0.51 -12.00
CA ASN A 82 12.15 1.18 -12.86
C ASN A 82 11.73 1.15 -14.33
N ASP A 83 11.26 0.00 -14.84
CA ASP A 83 10.78 -0.14 -16.22
C ASP A 83 9.57 0.77 -16.49
N LEU A 84 8.70 0.95 -15.50
CA LEU A 84 7.56 1.87 -15.56
C LEU A 84 7.95 3.35 -15.39
N GLY A 85 9.23 3.64 -15.12
CA GLY A 85 9.73 5.02 -14.98
C GLY A 85 9.16 5.76 -13.76
N THR A 86 8.68 5.04 -12.75
CA THR A 86 7.98 5.65 -11.60
C THR A 86 8.89 6.45 -10.67
N GLY A 87 10.21 6.18 -10.70
CA GLY A 87 11.17 6.76 -9.77
C GLY A 87 11.03 6.24 -8.32
N ILE A 88 10.20 5.22 -8.08
CA ILE A 88 9.96 4.65 -6.76
C ILE A 88 11.06 3.64 -6.43
N ARG A 89 11.66 3.81 -5.24
CA ARG A 89 12.65 2.87 -4.70
C ARG A 89 12.01 2.02 -3.59
N VAL A 90 12.10 0.71 -3.73
CA VAL A 90 11.78 -0.27 -2.71
C VAL A 90 12.98 -0.35 -1.77
N VAL A 91 12.75 -0.05 -0.50
CA VAL A 91 13.77 -0.15 0.56
C VAL A 91 13.29 -1.18 1.56
N THR A 92 14.11 -2.17 1.82
CA THR A 92 13.84 -3.17 2.85
C THR A 92 14.76 -2.88 4.04
N ASP A 93 14.17 -2.47 5.15
CA ASP A 93 14.91 -2.24 6.39
C ASP A 93 15.12 -3.60 7.10
N TYR A 94 15.80 -4.55 6.43
CA TYR A 94 16.24 -5.83 7.01
C TYR A 94 17.68 -5.72 7.55
N ALA A 95 18.10 -4.54 8.00
CA ALA A 95 19.36 -4.36 8.71
C ALA A 95 19.07 -4.10 10.20
N ARG A 96 18.86 -5.18 10.94
CA ARG A 96 19.07 -5.19 12.39
C ARG A 96 19.99 -6.34 12.77
#